data_AF-A0A976HNC6-F1
#
_entry.id   AF-A0A976HNC6-F1
#
_cell.length_a   1.000
_cell.length_b   1.000
_cell.length_c   1.000
_cell.angle_alpha   90.00
_cell.angle_beta   90.00
_cell.angle_gamma   90.00
#
_symmetry.space_group_name_H-M   'P 1'
#
loop_
_entity.id
_entity.type
_entity.pdbx_description
1 polymer ?
#
loop_
_entity_poly.entity_id
_entity_poly.type
_entity_poly.pdbx_seq_one_letter_code
_entity_poly.pdbx_strand_id
1 'polypeptide(L)'
;MLRLLIGTGLALMVLGFGAAGWQYWASLPAAPATQDALAQPGDAALAQGGWLVSPTGGLIPRDDVRAYLAQDRLVPGRSVTVTHTAPLTALLAEGQTLPAQPYLQVFADIRAPRMAEGLCEVLLASVAQDCAVHSARVVPDSVDPVRGTARFRIELAYRLKSEADPLPDLGAHVFLSEILAIGDDPAAVAVPEEAAETAEDDAAREEVTNPLEAASVTDALAALVTTVVQACSAADDRQACRILSLSLDWAADAPGFGQGRVGWLEPLPEGMIPAPSLEPAPEAPQG
;
A
#
# COMPACT_ATOMS: atom_id res chain seq x y z
N MET A 1 -57.83 -8.19 -9.18
CA MET A 1 -57.14 -8.34 -10.48
C MET A 1 -55.74 -7.75 -10.51
N LEU A 2 -55.48 -6.56 -9.92
CA LEU A 2 -54.14 -5.93 -9.90
C LEU A 2 -53.02 -6.75 -9.18
N ARG A 3 -53.35 -7.48 -8.11
CA ARG A 3 -52.39 -8.31 -7.37
C ARG A 3 -51.93 -9.56 -8.13
N LEU A 4 -52.70 -10.02 -9.11
CA LEU A 4 -52.35 -11.17 -9.95
C LEU A 4 -51.31 -10.78 -11.02
N LEU A 5 -51.34 -9.52 -11.50
CA LEU A 5 -50.37 -8.98 -12.47
C LEU A 5 -49.00 -8.68 -11.85
N ILE A 6 -48.96 -8.21 -10.61
CA ILE A 6 -47.68 -7.93 -9.90
C ILE A 6 -46.96 -9.25 -9.56
N GLY A 7 -47.70 -10.30 -9.20
CA GLY A 7 -47.11 -11.62 -8.93
C GLY A 7 -46.53 -12.29 -10.18
N THR A 8 -47.15 -12.15 -11.35
CA THR A 8 -46.64 -12.72 -12.60
C THR A 8 -45.44 -11.96 -13.15
N GLY A 9 -45.37 -10.64 -12.95
CA GLY A 9 -44.20 -9.84 -13.35
C GLY A 9 -42.92 -10.21 -12.60
N LEU A 10 -43.02 -10.48 -11.29
CA LEU A 10 -41.87 -10.85 -10.46
C LEU A 10 -41.35 -12.26 -10.80
N ALA A 11 -42.24 -13.19 -11.14
CA ALA A 11 -41.88 -14.55 -11.53
C ALA A 11 -41.13 -14.62 -12.88
N LEU A 12 -41.46 -13.73 -13.83
CA LEU A 12 -40.79 -13.66 -15.12
C LEU A 12 -39.38 -13.06 -15.05
N MET A 13 -39.11 -12.14 -14.10
CA MET A 13 -37.75 -11.59 -13.93
C MET A 13 -36.77 -12.60 -13.31
N VAL A 14 -37.23 -13.47 -12.40
CA VAL A 14 -36.37 -14.49 -11.77
C VAL A 14 -36.00 -15.61 -12.75
N LEU A 15 -36.88 -15.94 -13.69
CA LEU A 15 -36.59 -16.96 -14.72
C LEU A 15 -35.76 -16.43 -15.90
N GLY A 16 -35.71 -15.12 -16.13
CA GLY A 16 -34.96 -14.52 -17.26
C GLY A 16 -33.45 -14.41 -17.04
N PHE A 17 -32.97 -14.29 -15.80
CA PHE A 17 -31.55 -14.05 -15.50
C PHE A 17 -30.76 -15.29 -15.03
N GLY A 18 -31.40 -16.43 -14.82
CA GLY A 18 -30.73 -17.64 -14.31
C GLY A 18 -30.00 -18.48 -15.37
N ALA A 19 -30.48 -18.52 -16.62
CA ALA A 19 -29.99 -19.47 -17.62
C ALA A 19 -28.80 -18.95 -18.45
N ALA A 20 -28.71 -17.64 -18.69
CA ALA A 20 -27.64 -17.07 -19.52
C ALA A 20 -26.27 -17.01 -18.80
N GLY A 21 -26.27 -16.84 -17.48
CA GLY A 21 -25.03 -16.81 -16.69
C GLY A 21 -24.36 -18.19 -16.54
N TRP A 22 -25.15 -19.27 -16.54
CA TRP A 22 -24.64 -20.63 -16.35
C TRP A 22 -23.93 -21.20 -17.59
N GLN A 23 -24.35 -20.82 -18.80
CA GLN A 23 -23.70 -21.28 -20.02
C GLN A 23 -22.32 -20.66 -20.24
N TYR A 24 -22.08 -19.44 -19.73
CA TYR A 24 -20.76 -18.81 -19.75
C TYR A 24 -19.76 -19.54 -18.85
N TRP A 25 -20.20 -20.04 -17.69
CA TRP A 25 -19.33 -20.78 -16.78
C TRP A 25 -18.98 -22.18 -17.31
N ALA A 26 -19.89 -22.82 -18.05
CA ALA A 26 -19.68 -24.15 -18.63
C ALA A 26 -18.83 -24.13 -19.92
N SER A 27 -18.68 -22.98 -20.59
CA SER A 27 -17.88 -22.85 -21.82
C SER A 27 -16.43 -22.41 -21.56
N LEU A 28 -16.06 -22.15 -20.30
CA LEU A 28 -14.68 -21.97 -19.93
C LEU A 28 -13.95 -23.32 -20.08
N PRO A 29 -12.83 -23.38 -20.83
CA PRO A 29 -12.04 -24.59 -20.88
C PRO A 29 -11.61 -24.93 -19.44
N ALA A 30 -11.86 -26.17 -19.02
CA ALA A 30 -11.32 -26.68 -17.77
C ALA A 30 -9.81 -26.44 -17.81
N ALA A 31 -9.32 -25.61 -16.89
CA ALA A 31 -7.89 -25.39 -16.74
C ALA A 31 -7.24 -26.77 -16.61
N PRO A 32 -6.23 -27.11 -17.44
CA PRO A 32 -5.49 -28.34 -17.21
C PRO A 32 -4.96 -28.25 -15.79
N ALA A 33 -5.32 -29.23 -14.96
CA ALA A 33 -4.77 -29.38 -13.63
C ALA A 33 -3.26 -29.49 -13.78
N THR A 34 -2.58 -28.35 -13.64
CA THR A 34 -1.13 -28.27 -13.66
C THR A 34 -0.70 -28.67 -12.26
N GLN A 35 -0.78 -29.97 -11.98
CA GLN A 35 0.07 -30.63 -11.00
C GLN A 35 1.48 -30.61 -11.59
N ASP A 36 2.09 -29.43 -11.48
CA ASP A 36 3.52 -29.12 -11.56
C ASP A 36 3.64 -27.59 -11.70
N ALA A 37 2.94 -26.86 -10.82
CA ALA A 37 3.39 -25.54 -10.46
C ALA A 37 4.64 -25.77 -9.62
N LEU A 38 5.82 -25.61 -10.23
CA LEU A 38 7.08 -25.44 -9.51
C LEU A 38 6.79 -24.48 -8.36
N ALA A 39 6.83 -24.98 -7.12
CA ALA A 39 6.60 -24.19 -5.94
C ALA A 39 7.53 -22.98 -6.02
N GLN A 40 6.98 -21.79 -6.18
CA GLN A 40 7.79 -20.58 -6.15
C GLN A 40 8.36 -20.46 -4.74
N PRO A 41 9.57 -19.91 -4.56
CA PRO A 41 10.22 -19.83 -3.25
C PRO A 41 9.33 -19.22 -2.15
N GLY A 42 8.42 -18.31 -2.53
CA GLY A 42 7.43 -17.71 -1.61
C GLY A 42 6.28 -18.64 -1.19
N ASP A 43 5.88 -19.61 -2.01
CA ASP A 43 4.81 -20.56 -1.67
C ASP A 43 5.28 -21.60 -0.66
N ALA A 44 6.54 -22.03 -0.74
CA ALA A 44 7.13 -22.93 0.24
C ALA A 44 7.27 -22.27 1.63
N ALA A 45 7.68 -20.99 1.68
CA ALA A 45 7.78 -20.23 2.93
C ALA A 45 6.41 -19.98 3.59
N LEU A 46 5.37 -19.68 2.79
CA LEU A 46 4.01 -19.54 3.31
C LEU A 46 3.40 -20.90 3.74
N ALA A 47 3.76 -21.99 3.08
CA ALA A 47 3.29 -23.34 3.41
C ALA A 47 3.97 -23.94 4.65
N GLN A 48 5.21 -23.54 4.98
CA GLN A 48 5.97 -24.08 6.12
C GLN A 48 5.84 -23.27 7.41
N GLY A 49 5.23 -22.08 7.38
CA GLY A 49 5.03 -21.29 8.59
C GLY A 49 4.83 -19.82 8.29
N GLY A 50 3.62 -19.44 7.88
CA GLY A 50 3.22 -18.05 7.67
C GLY A 50 3.11 -17.21 8.97
N TRP A 51 4.07 -17.36 9.88
CA TRP A 51 4.18 -16.64 11.14
C TRP A 51 5.61 -16.16 11.30
N LEU A 52 5.75 -14.93 11.83
CA LEU A 52 7.03 -14.36 12.26
C LEU A 52 6.90 -14.04 13.75
N VAL A 53 8.03 -14.06 14.46
CA VAL A 53 8.09 -13.80 15.91
C VAL A 53 8.77 -12.46 16.13
N SER A 54 8.21 -11.62 16.98
CA SER A 54 8.86 -10.39 17.43
C SER A 54 9.97 -10.67 18.46
N PRO A 55 10.89 -9.73 18.71
CA PRO A 55 11.90 -9.86 19.76
C PRO A 55 11.35 -10.08 21.18
N THR A 56 10.05 -9.86 21.42
CA THR A 56 9.39 -10.07 22.71
C THR A 56 8.61 -11.39 22.77
N GLY A 57 8.66 -12.21 21.72
CA GLY A 57 7.86 -13.43 21.60
C GLY A 57 6.40 -13.19 21.22
N GLY A 58 6.00 -11.92 20.99
CA GLY A 58 4.68 -11.57 20.48
C GLY A 58 4.50 -11.96 19.01
N LEU A 59 3.25 -12.26 18.63
CA LEU A 59 2.86 -12.56 17.26
C LEU A 59 2.79 -11.27 16.43
N ILE A 60 3.36 -11.32 15.22
CA ILE A 60 3.28 -10.22 14.25
C ILE A 60 1.91 -10.22 13.56
N PRO A 61 1.31 -9.04 13.27
CA PRO A 61 0.07 -8.96 12.51
C PRO A 61 0.17 -9.71 11.17
N ARG A 62 -0.87 -10.47 10.82
CA ARG A 62 -0.87 -11.32 9.61
C ARG A 62 -0.63 -10.54 8.32
N ASP A 63 -1.11 -9.30 8.26
CA ASP A 63 -0.93 -8.47 7.06
C ASP A 63 0.52 -8.04 6.88
N ASP A 64 1.24 -7.75 7.97
CA ASP A 64 2.68 -7.44 7.93
C ASP A 64 3.48 -8.67 7.52
N VAL A 65 3.17 -9.84 8.10
CA VAL A 65 3.82 -11.12 7.72
C VAL A 65 3.61 -11.42 6.24
N ARG A 66 2.38 -11.26 5.73
CA ARG A 66 2.08 -11.48 4.31
C ARG A 66 2.78 -10.47 3.42
N ALA A 67 2.72 -9.18 3.76
CA ALA A 67 3.39 -8.13 3.01
C ALA A 67 4.91 -8.36 2.93
N TYR A 68 5.50 -8.87 4.01
CA TYR A 68 6.92 -9.20 4.07
C TYR A 68 7.27 -10.46 3.26
N LEU A 69 6.58 -11.58 3.48
CA LEU A 69 6.95 -12.88 2.86
C LEU A 69 6.57 -12.98 1.38
N ALA A 70 5.43 -12.40 0.97
CA ALA A 70 4.89 -12.55 -0.37
C ALA A 70 5.42 -11.47 -1.34
N GLN A 71 6.68 -11.58 -1.77
CA GLN A 71 7.34 -10.56 -2.60
C GLN A 71 6.94 -10.60 -4.09
N ASP A 72 6.73 -11.80 -4.60
CA ASP A 72 6.48 -12.14 -6.01
C ASP A 72 5.06 -11.83 -6.51
N ARG A 73 4.17 -11.46 -5.59
CA ARG A 73 2.73 -11.28 -5.85
C ARG A 73 2.20 -9.98 -5.25
N LEU A 74 1.04 -9.56 -5.70
CA LEU A 74 0.33 -8.43 -5.10
C LEU A 74 -0.21 -8.86 -3.73
N VAL A 75 0.03 -8.02 -2.72
CA VAL A 75 -0.45 -8.23 -1.34
C VAL A 75 -1.20 -6.97 -0.93
N PRO A 76 -2.43 -7.07 -0.38
CA PRO A 76 -3.21 -5.88 -0.02
C PRO A 76 -2.49 -4.93 0.95
N GLY A 77 -1.70 -5.48 1.89
CA GLY A 77 -0.94 -4.69 2.85
C GLY A 77 0.25 -3.92 2.25
N ARG A 78 0.67 -4.27 1.02
CA ARG A 78 1.76 -3.61 0.30
C ARG A 78 1.21 -2.67 -0.75
N SER A 79 0.89 -1.47 -0.29
CA SER A 79 0.40 -0.39 -1.13
C SER A 79 1.13 0.92 -0.83
N VAL A 80 0.98 1.86 -1.77
CA VAL A 80 1.37 3.26 -1.60
C VAL A 80 0.09 4.08 -1.54
N THR A 81 -0.13 4.80 -0.45
CA THR A 81 -1.24 5.76 -0.36
C THR A 81 -0.70 7.17 -0.58
N VAL A 82 -1.12 7.82 -1.66
CA VAL A 82 -0.80 9.22 -1.93
C VAL A 82 -2.05 10.05 -1.72
N THR A 83 -1.98 11.04 -0.84
CA THR A 83 -3.01 12.05 -0.66
C THR A 83 -2.46 13.39 -1.08
N HIS A 84 -3.12 14.08 -2.01
CA HIS A 84 -2.69 15.42 -2.39
C HIS A 84 -3.82 16.34 -2.83
N THR A 85 -3.58 17.64 -2.71
CA THR A 85 -4.48 18.67 -3.23
C THR A 85 -4.11 19.04 -4.67
N ALA A 86 -5.11 19.17 -5.53
CA ALA A 86 -4.93 19.59 -6.92
C ALA A 86 -6.08 20.49 -7.39
N PRO A 87 -5.85 21.36 -8.39
CA PRO A 87 -6.91 22.15 -9.00
C PRO A 87 -7.85 21.25 -9.81
N LEU A 88 -9.16 21.50 -9.71
CA LEU A 88 -10.19 20.76 -10.45
C LEU A 88 -10.02 20.90 -11.97
N THR A 89 -9.37 21.97 -12.43
CA THR A 89 -9.07 22.18 -13.85
C THR A 89 -8.04 21.18 -14.39
N ALA A 90 -7.17 20.62 -13.55
CA ALA A 90 -6.23 19.55 -13.96
C ALA A 90 -6.96 18.24 -14.34
N LEU A 91 -8.23 18.09 -13.95
CA LEU A 91 -9.04 16.93 -14.31
C LEU A 91 -9.67 17.03 -15.72
N LEU A 92 -9.69 18.22 -16.31
CA LEU A 92 -10.35 18.50 -17.58
C LEU A 92 -9.56 17.91 -18.75
N ALA A 93 -10.28 17.40 -19.76
CA ALA A 93 -9.67 17.19 -21.07
C ALA A 93 -9.63 18.52 -21.85
N GLU A 94 -8.86 18.55 -22.94
CA GLU A 94 -8.78 19.72 -23.81
C GLU A 94 -10.18 20.18 -24.26
N GLY A 95 -10.43 21.49 -24.14
CA GLY A 95 -11.70 22.11 -24.51
C GLY A 95 -12.87 21.88 -23.54
N GLN A 96 -12.68 21.20 -22.41
CA GLN A 96 -13.72 21.03 -21.39
C GLN A 96 -13.74 22.19 -20.39
N THR A 97 -14.92 22.43 -19.81
CA THR A 97 -15.11 23.37 -18.70
C THR A 97 -15.57 22.62 -17.46
N LEU A 98 -15.34 23.21 -16.29
CA LEU A 98 -15.86 22.66 -15.04
C LEU A 98 -17.40 22.64 -15.06
N PRO A 99 -18.04 21.59 -14.51
CA PRO A 99 -19.48 21.56 -14.36
C PRO A 99 -19.94 22.54 -13.26
N ALA A 100 -21.26 22.74 -13.15
CA ALA A 100 -21.82 23.57 -12.09
C ALA A 100 -21.47 23.04 -10.70
N GLN A 101 -21.39 23.96 -9.71
CA GLN A 101 -20.93 23.69 -8.34
C GLN A 101 -21.52 22.42 -7.68
N PRO A 102 -22.83 22.13 -7.78
CA PRO A 102 -23.42 20.93 -7.16
C PRO A 102 -22.86 19.60 -7.70
N TYR A 103 -22.21 19.63 -8.86
CA TYR A 103 -21.67 18.44 -9.54
C TYR A 103 -20.14 18.32 -9.39
N LEU A 104 -19.46 19.27 -8.76
CA LEU A 104 -17.99 19.26 -8.66
C LEU A 104 -17.47 18.05 -7.88
N GLN A 105 -18.15 17.63 -6.81
CA GLN A 105 -17.77 16.44 -6.03
C GLN A 105 -17.80 15.17 -6.89
N VAL A 106 -18.91 14.95 -7.59
CA VAL A 106 -19.09 13.76 -8.44
C VAL A 106 -18.12 13.81 -9.62
N PHE A 107 -17.92 14.99 -10.21
CA PHE A 107 -16.94 15.20 -11.26
C PHE A 107 -15.51 14.86 -10.79
N ALA A 108 -15.11 15.35 -9.62
CA ALA A 108 -13.81 15.08 -9.03
C ALA A 108 -13.62 13.59 -8.75
N ASP A 109 -14.62 12.90 -8.19
CA ASP A 109 -14.53 11.45 -7.91
C ASP A 109 -14.38 10.63 -9.21
N ILE A 110 -15.21 10.90 -10.22
CA ILE A 110 -15.17 10.17 -11.51
C ILE A 110 -13.84 10.39 -12.24
N ARG A 111 -13.24 11.58 -12.11
CA ARG A 111 -11.99 11.95 -12.79
C ARG A 111 -10.73 11.72 -11.94
N ALA A 112 -10.87 11.35 -10.67
CA ALA A 112 -9.77 11.12 -9.75
C ALA A 112 -8.65 10.21 -10.28
N PRO A 113 -8.91 9.17 -11.11
CA PRO A 113 -7.83 8.36 -11.70
C PRO A 113 -6.79 9.16 -12.51
N ARG A 114 -7.13 10.34 -13.03
CA ARG A 114 -6.15 11.22 -13.70
C ARG A 114 -5.08 11.75 -12.76
N MET A 115 -5.37 11.85 -11.47
CA MET A 115 -4.42 12.33 -10.47
C MET A 115 -3.33 11.29 -10.15
N ALA A 116 -3.47 10.06 -10.64
CA ALA A 116 -2.47 9.02 -10.48
C ALA A 116 -1.42 8.98 -11.62
N GLU A 117 -1.53 9.86 -12.62
CA GLU A 117 -0.60 9.92 -13.76
C GLU A 117 0.84 10.16 -13.29
N GLY A 118 1.78 9.36 -13.77
CA GLY A 118 3.20 9.45 -13.40
C GLY A 118 3.59 8.76 -12.09
N LEU A 119 2.64 8.42 -11.21
CA LEU A 119 2.99 7.86 -9.89
C LEU A 119 3.52 6.42 -9.97
N CYS A 120 2.99 5.61 -10.90
CA CYS A 120 3.48 4.24 -11.06
C CYS A 120 4.88 4.20 -11.67
N GLU A 121 5.21 5.14 -12.55
CA GLU A 121 6.52 5.28 -13.17
C GLU A 121 7.61 5.52 -12.12
N VAL A 122 7.32 6.31 -11.08
CA VAL A 122 8.21 6.51 -9.93
C VAL A 122 8.53 5.19 -9.22
N LEU A 123 7.50 4.37 -8.96
CA LEU A 123 7.68 3.08 -8.30
C LEU A 123 8.43 2.09 -9.19
N LEU A 124 8.09 2.00 -10.48
CA LEU A 124 8.74 1.09 -11.44
C LEU A 124 10.23 1.43 -11.63
N ALA A 125 10.56 2.72 -11.68
CA ALA A 125 11.95 3.17 -11.80
C ALA A 125 12.81 2.73 -10.61
N SER A 126 12.21 2.61 -9.41
CA SER A 126 12.92 2.39 -8.16
C SER A 126 12.71 0.96 -7.62
N VAL A 127 11.57 0.69 -6.99
CA VAL A 127 11.34 -0.46 -6.10
C VAL A 127 10.41 -1.52 -6.67
N ALA A 128 9.58 -1.18 -7.64
CA ALA A 128 8.51 -2.05 -8.12
C ALA A 128 8.88 -2.78 -9.42
N GLN A 129 8.50 -4.05 -9.50
CA GLN A 129 8.48 -4.84 -10.73
C GLN A 129 7.24 -4.54 -11.57
N ASP A 130 6.10 -4.35 -10.89
CA ASP A 130 4.81 -3.97 -11.48
C ASP A 130 4.11 -2.99 -10.56
N CYS A 131 3.35 -2.07 -11.16
CA CYS A 131 2.53 -1.10 -10.44
C CYS A 131 1.19 -0.95 -11.15
N ALA A 132 0.12 -0.82 -10.36
CA ALA A 132 -1.20 -0.46 -10.85
C ALA A 132 -1.90 0.47 -9.86
N VAL A 133 -2.73 1.37 -10.39
CA VAL A 133 -3.65 2.16 -9.57
C VAL A 133 -4.76 1.24 -9.06
N HIS A 134 -4.78 0.99 -7.75
CA HIS A 134 -5.82 0.19 -7.12
C HIS A 134 -7.11 1.01 -6.95
N SER A 135 -6.97 2.23 -6.44
CA SER A 135 -8.08 3.16 -6.30
C SER A 135 -7.60 4.61 -6.42
N ALA A 136 -8.48 5.49 -6.87
CA ALA A 136 -8.26 6.93 -6.85
C ALA A 136 -9.61 7.61 -6.63
N ARG A 137 -9.73 8.38 -5.55
CA ARG A 137 -11.00 8.97 -5.11
C ARG A 137 -10.76 10.40 -4.63
N VAL A 138 -11.80 11.22 -4.73
CA VAL A 138 -11.81 12.51 -4.03
C VAL A 138 -12.04 12.26 -2.54
N VAL A 139 -11.33 12.98 -1.67
CA VAL A 139 -11.59 12.94 -0.23
C VAL A 139 -12.96 13.58 0.01
N PRO A 140 -13.87 12.94 0.76
CA PRO A 140 -15.17 13.51 1.09
C PRO A 140 -15.05 14.93 1.64
N ASP A 141 -15.95 15.81 1.21
CA ASP A 141 -16.05 17.21 1.66
C ASP A 141 -14.79 18.07 1.44
N SER A 142 -13.84 17.61 0.62
CA SER A 142 -12.60 18.34 0.32
C SER A 142 -12.68 19.29 -0.88
N VAL A 143 -13.79 19.28 -1.62
CA VAL A 143 -13.98 20.14 -2.79
C VAL A 143 -14.22 21.58 -2.32
N ASP A 144 -13.29 22.46 -2.68
CA ASP A 144 -13.40 23.90 -2.48
C ASP A 144 -13.82 24.57 -3.80
N PRO A 145 -15.08 24.98 -3.95
CA PRO A 145 -15.58 25.60 -5.17
C PRO A 145 -15.09 27.04 -5.36
N VAL A 146 -14.62 27.69 -4.29
CA VAL A 146 -14.08 29.06 -4.34
C VAL A 146 -12.64 29.03 -4.84
N ARG A 147 -11.82 28.12 -4.30
CA ARG A 147 -10.44 27.92 -4.75
C ARG A 147 -10.34 27.07 -6.01
N GLY A 148 -11.39 26.34 -6.35
CA GLY A 148 -11.40 25.43 -7.49
C GLY A 148 -10.47 24.23 -7.29
N THR A 149 -10.31 23.77 -6.05
CA THR A 149 -9.40 22.66 -5.68
C THR A 149 -10.15 21.52 -5.02
N ALA A 150 -9.56 20.33 -5.03
CA ALA A 150 -10.01 19.22 -4.21
C ALA A 150 -8.82 18.40 -3.72
N ARG A 151 -9.04 17.60 -2.68
CA ARG A 151 -8.05 16.67 -2.16
C ARG A 151 -8.35 15.27 -2.68
N PHE A 152 -7.35 14.58 -3.18
CA PHE A 152 -7.46 13.26 -3.79
C PHE A 152 -6.67 12.25 -2.97
N ARG A 153 -7.21 11.04 -2.84
CA ARG A 153 -6.53 9.89 -2.27
C ARG A 153 -6.38 8.84 -3.36
N ILE A 154 -5.14 8.49 -3.66
CA ILE A 154 -4.73 7.49 -4.62
C ILE A 154 -4.08 6.34 -3.85
N GLU A 155 -4.46 5.12 -4.19
CA GLU A 155 -3.84 3.91 -3.69
C GLU A 155 -3.24 3.14 -4.86
N LEU A 156 -1.93 2.89 -4.78
CA LEU A 156 -1.18 2.11 -5.75
C LEU A 156 -0.88 0.74 -5.16
N ALA A 157 -1.17 -0.32 -5.91
CA ALA A 157 -0.73 -1.67 -5.59
C ALA A 157 0.51 -1.99 -6.42
N TYR A 158 1.51 -2.62 -5.81
CA TYR A 158 2.76 -2.92 -6.49
C TYR A 158 3.38 -4.26 -6.06
N ARG A 159 4.17 -4.84 -6.96
CA ARG A 159 5.05 -5.99 -6.68
C ARG A 159 6.47 -5.49 -6.55
N LEU A 160 7.23 -6.00 -5.58
CA LEU A 160 8.63 -5.62 -5.41
C LEU A 160 9.50 -6.25 -6.51
N LYS A 161 10.59 -5.59 -6.87
CA LYS A 161 11.63 -6.19 -7.73
C LYS A 161 12.19 -7.44 -7.05
N SER A 162 12.34 -8.52 -7.82
CA SER A 162 12.80 -9.83 -7.34
C SER A 162 14.33 -9.88 -7.18
N GLU A 163 14.94 -8.82 -6.65
CA GLU A 163 16.36 -8.82 -6.26
C GLU A 163 16.54 -9.36 -4.84
N ALA A 164 15.50 -9.99 -4.29
CA ALA A 164 15.49 -10.45 -2.91
C ALA A 164 16.55 -11.50 -2.68
N ASP A 165 17.50 -11.17 -1.82
CA ASP A 165 18.33 -12.15 -1.15
C ASP A 165 17.44 -13.27 -0.60
N PRO A 166 17.89 -14.54 -0.69
CA PRO A 166 17.14 -15.64 -0.13
C PRO A 166 16.82 -15.34 1.33
N LEU A 167 15.57 -15.60 1.72
CA LEU A 167 15.16 -15.43 3.12
C LEU A 167 16.05 -16.30 4.01
N PRO A 168 16.57 -15.76 5.13
CA PRO A 168 17.28 -16.56 6.11
C PRO A 168 16.30 -17.52 6.81
N ASP A 169 16.82 -18.44 7.61
CA ASP A 169 16.00 -19.35 8.40
C ASP A 169 15.09 -18.55 9.36
N LEU A 170 13.78 -18.54 9.07
CA LEU A 170 12.79 -17.80 9.85
C LEU A 170 12.70 -18.30 11.30
N GLY A 171 13.04 -19.56 11.57
CA GLY A 171 13.08 -20.11 12.92
C GLY A 171 14.26 -19.60 13.75
N ALA A 172 15.31 -19.12 13.09
CA ALA A 172 16.53 -18.58 13.70
C ALA A 172 16.55 -17.04 13.79
N HIS A 173 15.48 -16.37 13.36
CA HIS A 173 15.40 -14.91 13.28
C HIS A 173 14.13 -14.37 13.94
N VAL A 174 14.19 -13.10 14.32
CA VAL A 174 13.03 -12.31 14.75
C VAL A 174 12.72 -11.25 13.71
N PHE A 175 11.45 -10.92 13.57
CA PHE A 175 10.97 -9.87 12.68
C PHE A 175 10.86 -8.55 13.42
N LEU A 176 11.48 -7.53 12.84
CA LEU A 176 11.36 -6.15 13.28
C LEU A 176 10.70 -5.32 12.19
N SER A 177 10.03 -4.25 12.61
CA SER A 177 9.43 -3.27 11.71
C SER A 177 9.59 -1.87 12.28
N GLU A 178 9.81 -0.90 11.41
CA GLU A 178 9.96 0.51 11.76
C GLU A 178 9.08 1.37 10.86
N ILE A 179 8.59 2.48 11.42
CA ILE A 179 7.96 3.54 10.66
C ILE A 179 8.96 4.70 10.57
N LEU A 180 9.40 4.98 9.35
CA LEU A 180 10.23 6.11 9.01
C LEU A 180 9.31 7.28 8.66
N ALA A 181 9.32 8.34 9.48
CA ALA A 181 8.59 9.57 9.20
C ALA A 181 9.53 10.59 8.54
N ILE A 182 9.05 11.28 7.51
CA ILE A 182 9.80 12.24 6.71
C ILE A 182 8.95 13.51 6.58
N GLY A 183 9.55 14.66 6.89
CA GLY A 183 8.84 15.95 6.96
C GLY A 183 8.08 16.13 8.28
N ASP A 184 7.45 17.29 8.43
CA ASP A 184 6.68 17.64 9.62
C ASP A 184 5.29 17.01 9.56
N ASP A 185 4.90 16.29 10.62
CA ASP A 185 3.57 15.72 10.71
C ASP A 185 2.54 16.84 10.98
N PRO A 186 1.62 17.14 10.05
CA PRO A 186 0.61 18.19 10.25
C PRO A 186 -0.36 17.85 11.39
N ALA A 187 -0.47 16.57 11.80
CA ALA A 187 -1.30 16.13 12.93
C ALA A 187 -0.56 16.18 14.28
N ALA A 188 0.77 16.31 14.29
CA ALA A 188 1.56 16.40 15.51
C ALA A 188 1.59 17.82 16.12
N VAL A 189 1.03 18.82 15.44
CA VAL A 189 0.91 20.20 15.94
C VAL A 189 -0.26 20.33 16.91
N ALA A 190 -0.13 19.72 18.09
CA ALA A 190 -0.98 19.95 19.25
C ALA A 190 -0.24 19.60 20.56
N VAL A 191 0.99 20.10 20.73
CA VAL A 191 1.61 20.16 22.06
C VAL A 191 1.66 21.63 22.49
N PRO A 192 1.09 22.01 23.64
CA PRO A 192 1.17 23.38 24.13
C PRO A 192 2.62 23.84 24.26
N GLU A 193 2.88 25.02 23.73
CA GLU A 193 4.14 25.75 23.69
C GLU A 193 4.53 26.28 25.09
N GLU A 194 4.68 25.39 26.08
CA GLU A 194 5.16 25.69 27.43
C GLU A 194 6.32 24.74 27.80
N ALA A 195 7.42 24.79 27.05
CA ALA A 195 8.77 24.42 27.51
C ALA A 195 9.77 24.49 26.35
N ALA A 196 10.15 25.70 25.93
CA ALA A 196 11.31 25.88 25.05
C ALA A 196 12.00 27.21 25.34
N GLU A 197 12.56 27.34 26.55
CA GLU A 197 13.63 28.30 26.80
C GLU A 197 14.89 27.52 27.17
N THR A 198 16.03 27.96 26.62
CA THR A 198 17.42 27.48 26.75
C THR A 198 17.91 26.46 25.70
N ALA A 199 18.39 26.99 24.57
CA ALA A 199 19.59 26.50 23.88
C ALA A 199 20.05 27.54 22.84
N GLU A 200 20.75 28.59 23.30
CA GLU A 200 21.69 29.33 22.46
C GLU A 200 22.97 28.49 22.34
N ASP A 201 23.12 27.75 21.25
CA ASP A 201 24.44 27.42 20.69
C ASP A 201 24.30 27.31 19.17
N ASP A 202 24.67 28.41 18.50
CA ASP A 202 24.52 28.68 17.08
C ASP A 202 25.89 28.60 16.42
N ALA A 203 26.18 27.48 15.76
CA ALA A 203 27.10 27.40 14.63
C ALA A 203 26.97 26.03 13.93
N ALA A 204 26.57 26.07 12.65
CA ALA A 204 26.45 24.94 11.72
C ALA A 204 25.21 24.04 11.87
N ARG A 205 24.03 24.64 12.07
CA ARG A 205 22.78 23.98 11.67
C ARG A 205 22.77 23.95 10.14
N GLU A 206 23.27 22.86 9.55
CA GLU A 206 22.99 22.57 8.14
C GLU A 206 21.50 22.74 7.93
N GLU A 207 21.14 23.56 6.95
CA GLU A 207 19.77 23.75 6.52
C GLU A 207 19.28 22.37 6.06
N VAL A 208 18.61 21.64 6.96
CA VAL A 208 17.99 20.35 6.65
C VAL A 208 16.81 20.67 5.75
N THR A 209 17.08 20.78 4.45
CA THR A 209 16.04 20.93 3.43
C THR A 209 15.10 19.75 3.54
N ASN A 210 13.82 20.00 3.84
CA ASN A 210 12.82 18.95 3.92
C ASN A 210 12.75 18.28 2.53
N PRO A 211 13.09 16.99 2.40
CA PRO A 211 13.14 16.32 1.09
C PRO A 211 11.78 16.25 0.39
N LEU A 212 10.69 16.61 1.08
CA LEU A 212 9.33 16.67 0.55
C LEU A 212 8.88 18.07 0.10
N GLU A 213 9.76 19.08 0.19
CA GLU A 213 9.59 20.37 -0.50
C GLU A 213 9.85 20.22 -2.01
N ALA A 214 9.07 19.36 -2.65
CA ALA A 214 9.20 19.05 -4.06
C ALA A 214 8.23 19.87 -4.92
N ALA A 215 8.62 20.16 -6.16
CA ALA A 215 7.79 20.94 -7.09
C ALA A 215 6.52 20.19 -7.56
N SER A 216 6.48 18.87 -7.39
CA SER A 216 5.37 18.03 -7.82
C SER A 216 5.16 16.82 -6.89
N VAL A 217 3.96 16.23 -6.93
CA VAL A 217 3.63 15.02 -6.18
C VAL A 217 4.50 13.81 -6.60
N THR A 218 4.87 13.73 -7.88
CA THR A 218 5.77 12.67 -8.39
C THR A 218 7.18 12.82 -7.82
N ASP A 219 7.68 14.04 -7.71
CA ASP A 219 9.00 14.31 -7.14
C ASP A 219 9.02 14.03 -5.63
N ALA A 220 7.95 14.44 -4.92
CA ALA A 220 7.79 14.14 -3.50
C ALA A 220 7.71 12.63 -3.23
N LEU A 221 6.98 11.89 -4.07
CA LEU A 221 6.96 10.42 -3.99
C LEU A 221 8.33 9.81 -4.28
N ALA A 222 9.06 10.32 -5.27
CA ALA A 222 10.41 9.85 -5.58
C ALA A 222 11.38 10.08 -4.41
N ALA A 223 11.29 11.24 -3.75
CA ALA A 223 12.08 11.56 -2.57
C ALA A 223 11.75 10.64 -1.38
N LEU A 224 10.45 10.40 -1.12
CA LEU A 224 9.99 9.45 -0.10
C LEU A 224 10.56 8.04 -0.37
N VAL A 225 10.38 7.53 -1.59
CA VAL A 225 10.86 6.19 -1.96
C VAL A 225 12.37 6.09 -1.82
N THR A 226 13.12 7.10 -2.29
CA THR A 226 14.58 7.13 -2.20
C THR A 226 15.03 7.07 -0.74
N THR A 227 14.43 7.88 0.13
CA THR A 227 14.76 7.92 1.56
C THR A 227 14.51 6.57 2.23
N VAL A 228 13.37 5.93 1.93
CA VAL A 228 13.02 4.63 2.51
C VAL A 228 13.93 3.51 2.00
N VAL A 229 14.28 3.52 0.71
CA VAL A 229 15.25 2.57 0.13
C VAL A 229 16.62 2.74 0.79
N GLN A 230 17.08 3.98 0.94
CA GLN A 230 18.34 4.27 1.61
C GLN A 230 18.34 3.76 3.05
N ALA A 231 17.25 3.98 3.80
CA ALA A 231 17.11 3.48 5.17
C ALA A 231 17.10 1.95 5.26
N CYS A 232 16.61 1.24 4.23
CA CYS A 232 16.75 -0.21 4.15
C CYS A 232 18.19 -0.66 3.86
N SER A 233 18.96 0.12 3.10
CA SER A 233 20.34 -0.22 2.72
C SER A 233 21.42 0.24 3.71
N ALA A 234 21.11 1.20 4.59
CA ALA A 234 22.10 1.88 5.43
C ALA A 234 22.57 1.07 6.65
N ALA A 235 21.89 -0.02 6.98
CA ALA A 235 22.12 -0.78 8.20
C ALA A 235 22.59 -2.19 7.85
N ASP A 236 23.86 -2.47 8.10
CA ASP A 236 24.53 -3.73 7.78
C ASP A 236 23.89 -4.96 8.46
N ASP A 237 23.09 -4.73 9.52
CA ASP A 237 22.38 -5.75 10.29
C ASP A 237 20.94 -6.01 9.83
N ARG A 238 20.38 -5.19 8.92
CA ARG A 238 19.01 -5.34 8.41
C ARG A 238 18.92 -6.35 7.27
N GLN A 239 19.16 -7.61 7.60
CA GLN A 239 19.07 -8.70 6.62
C GLN A 239 17.67 -8.76 6.01
N ALA A 240 17.63 -8.84 4.68
CA ALA A 240 16.40 -8.91 3.90
C ALA A 240 15.40 -7.77 4.19
N CYS A 241 15.88 -6.53 4.43
CA CYS A 241 15.01 -5.36 4.59
C CYS A 241 14.06 -5.17 3.42
N ARG A 242 12.78 -4.94 3.72
CA ARG A 242 11.70 -4.78 2.74
C ARG A 242 10.80 -3.62 3.09
N ILE A 243 10.36 -2.92 2.06
CA ILE A 243 9.30 -1.92 2.18
C ILE A 243 7.96 -2.64 2.30
N LEU A 244 7.25 -2.39 3.38
CA LEU A 244 5.93 -2.95 3.66
C LEU A 244 4.84 -2.04 3.12
N SER A 245 4.92 -0.73 3.37
CA SER A 245 3.96 0.25 2.86
C SER A 245 4.56 1.65 2.81
N LEU A 246 3.95 2.52 2.01
CA LEU A 246 4.31 3.93 1.91
C LEU A 246 3.04 4.79 2.01
N SER A 247 3.13 5.93 2.67
CA SER A 247 2.12 6.97 2.64
C SER A 247 2.75 8.33 2.37
N LEU A 248 2.08 9.14 1.56
CA LEU A 248 2.47 10.50 1.24
C LEU A 248 1.26 11.41 1.39
N ASP A 249 1.39 12.46 2.17
CA ASP A 249 0.49 13.61 2.20
C ASP A 249 1.25 14.82 1.65
N TRP A 250 0.81 15.33 0.51
CA TRP A 250 1.51 16.41 -0.19
C TRP A 250 0.57 17.51 -0.67
N ALA A 251 1.02 18.75 -0.57
CA ALA A 251 0.36 19.89 -1.22
C ALA A 251 1.44 20.87 -1.70
N ALA A 252 1.20 21.52 -2.84
CA ALA A 252 2.17 22.44 -3.43
C ALA A 252 2.55 23.62 -2.52
N ASP A 253 1.62 24.05 -1.66
CA ASP A 253 1.76 25.24 -0.82
C ASP A 253 1.92 24.91 0.68
N ALA A 254 2.24 23.65 1.03
CA ALA A 254 2.42 23.21 2.41
C ALA A 254 3.58 22.21 2.52
N PRO A 255 4.23 22.10 3.69
CA PRO A 255 5.23 21.06 3.91
C PRO A 255 4.59 19.68 3.69
N GLY A 256 5.24 18.87 2.85
CA GLY A 256 4.83 17.49 2.64
C GLY A 256 5.20 16.61 3.83
N PHE A 257 4.41 15.58 4.04
CA PHE A 257 4.65 14.54 5.04
C PHE A 257 4.61 13.16 4.39
N GLY A 258 5.63 12.35 4.67
CA GLY A 258 5.75 11.00 4.14
C GLY A 258 6.02 10.02 5.26
N GLN A 259 5.48 8.82 5.14
CA GLN A 259 5.87 7.69 5.98
C GLN A 259 6.22 6.48 5.13
N GLY A 260 7.29 5.79 5.52
CA GLY A 260 7.59 4.46 5.00
C GLY A 260 7.60 3.47 6.14
N ARG A 261 6.87 2.36 5.99
CA ARG A 261 7.01 1.23 6.88
C ARG A 261 7.95 0.22 6.25
N VAL A 262 9.00 -0.14 6.96
CA VAL A 262 9.96 -1.17 6.56
C VAL A 262 9.96 -2.31 7.57
N GLY A 263 10.31 -3.51 7.12
CA GLY A 263 10.51 -4.67 7.97
C GLY A 263 11.74 -5.45 7.55
N TRP A 264 12.41 -6.08 8.51
CA TRP A 264 13.64 -6.86 8.30
C TRP A 264 13.73 -8.00 9.31
N LEU A 265 14.71 -8.87 9.11
CA LEU A 265 15.01 -9.96 10.03
C LEU A 265 16.33 -9.70 10.74
N GLU A 266 16.34 -9.94 12.05
CA GLU A 266 17.57 -9.98 12.85
C GLU A 266 17.74 -11.38 13.44
N PRO A 267 19.00 -11.82 13.70
CA PRO A 267 19.25 -13.04 14.43
C PRO A 267 18.50 -13.07 15.77
N LEU A 268 18.11 -14.26 16.22
CA LEU A 268 17.52 -14.43 17.55
C LEU A 268 18.40 -13.79 18.65
N PRO A 269 17.81 -13.02 19.57
CA PRO A 269 18.53 -12.52 20.74
C PRO A 269 19.14 -13.65 21.57
N GLU A 270 20.26 -13.38 22.23
CA GLU A 270 20.91 -14.35 23.12
C GLU A 270 19.93 -14.84 24.20
N GLY A 271 19.86 -16.17 24.37
CA GLY A 271 18.95 -16.81 25.33
C GLY A 271 17.56 -17.14 24.79
N MET A 272 17.19 -16.71 23.57
CA MET A 272 16.01 -17.24 22.90
C MET A 272 16.32 -18.59 22.23
N ILE A 273 15.38 -19.53 22.34
CA ILE A 273 15.46 -20.82 21.67
C ILE A 273 14.68 -20.71 20.35
N PRO A 274 15.23 -21.17 19.21
CA PRO A 274 14.50 -21.26 17.96
C PRO A 274 13.15 -21.94 18.19
N ALA A 275 12.10 -21.35 17.63
CA ALA A 275 10.81 -22.01 17.66
C ALA A 275 10.93 -23.36 16.92
N PRO A 276 10.42 -24.46 17.50
CA PRO A 276 10.54 -25.77 16.89
C PRO A 276 9.90 -25.76 15.50
N SER A 277 10.56 -26.38 14.53
CA SER A 277 10.03 -26.51 13.17
C SER A 277 8.63 -27.11 13.22
N LEU A 278 7.64 -26.36 12.72
CA LEU A 278 6.28 -26.87 12.59
C LEU A 278 6.21 -27.72 11.32
N GLU A 279 6.88 -28.87 11.33
CA GLU A 279 6.63 -29.87 10.30
C GLU A 279 5.14 -30.24 10.36
N PRO A 280 4.46 -30.37 9.20
CA PRO A 280 3.07 -30.79 9.19
C PRO A 280 2.95 -32.10 9.95
N ALA A 281 2.02 -32.17 10.90
CA ALA A 281 1.79 -33.38 11.68
C ALA A 281 1.66 -34.58 10.72
N PRO A 282 2.34 -35.70 10.99
CA PRO A 282 2.28 -36.85 10.10
C PRO A 282 0.82 -37.22 9.85
N GLU A 283 0.45 -37.39 8.57
CA GLU A 283 -0.91 -37.79 8.20
C GLU A 283 -1.32 -38.99 9.04
N ALA A 284 -2.45 -38.85 9.74
CA ALA A 284 -3.00 -39.96 10.50
C ALA A 284 -3.22 -41.14 9.55
N PRO A 285 -2.82 -42.37 9.92
CA PRO A 285 -3.03 -43.53 9.06
C PRO A 285 -4.53 -43.64 8.76
N GLN A 286 -4.88 -43.58 7.47
CA GLN A 286 -6.25 -43.84 7.02
C GLN A 286 -6.55 -45.32 7.30
N GLY A 287 -7.31 -45.57 8.36
CA GLY A 287 -7.77 -46.90 8.76
C GLY A 287 -9.07 -47.31 8.08
#